data_AF-A0A9Q3KWA8-F1
#
_entry.id   AF-A0A9Q3KWA8-F1
#
_cell.length_a   1.000
_cell.length_b   1.000
_cell.length_c   1.000
_cell.angle_alpha   90.00
_cell.angle_beta   90.00
_cell.angle_gamma   90.00
#
_symmetry.space_group_name_H-M   'P 1'
#
loop_
_entity.id
_entity.type
_entity.pdbx_description
1 polymer ?
#
loop_
_entity_poly.entity_id
_entity_poly.type
_entity_poly.pdbx_seq_one_letter_code
_entity_poly.pdbx_strand_id
1 'polypeptide(L)'
;MTEERVKAYEEFKNSLTNAPFLLIPDWKLPFKLYIHACGEGLGSALHQTQIINDKPVEGPICFISRQIKPAQASESLLNMKTPNRHMLRWQIAIQEYRGNMNIVHKSGIINKNADGLSRWALANTPENPAWVPHEEHHIEGIFVTVIGT
;
A
#
# COMPACT_ATOMS: atom_id res chain seq x y z
N MET A 1 11.57 27.20 -0.74
CA MET A 1 12.05 26.20 -1.73
C MET A 1 12.72 26.98 -2.86
N THR A 2 13.93 26.62 -3.32
CA THR A 2 14.56 27.31 -4.46
C THR A 2 14.00 26.81 -5.78
N GLU A 3 14.01 27.63 -6.83
CA GLU A 3 13.53 27.23 -8.17
C GLU A 3 14.27 26.00 -8.70
N GLU A 4 15.58 25.95 -8.49
CA GLU A 4 16.42 24.81 -8.85
C GLU A 4 15.97 23.51 -8.15
N ARG A 5 15.58 23.59 -6.88
CA ARG A 5 15.08 22.43 -6.12
C ARG A 5 13.74 21.94 -6.64
N VAL A 6 12.85 22.85 -7.01
CA VAL A 6 11.54 22.49 -7.59
C VAL A 6 11.75 21.82 -8.94
N LYS A 7 12.61 22.39 -9.79
CA LYS A 7 12.94 21.81 -11.09
C LYS A 7 13.54 20.41 -10.97
N ALA A 8 14.54 20.24 -10.10
CA ALA A 8 15.16 18.93 -9.85
C ALA A 8 14.15 17.90 -9.32
N TYR A 9 13.21 18.32 -8.46
CA TYR A 9 12.15 17.46 -7.95
C TYR A 9 11.19 17.01 -9.07
N GLU A 10 10.73 17.93 -9.92
CA GLU A 10 9.84 17.59 -11.04
C GLU A 10 10.53 16.70 -12.08
N GLU A 11 11.81 16.95 -12.37
CA GLU A 11 12.60 16.07 -13.24
C GLU A 11 12.75 14.66 -12.66
N PHE A 12 13.03 14.57 -11.35
CA PHE A 12 13.13 13.29 -10.65
C PHE A 12 11.79 12.53 -10.66
N LYS A 13 10.69 13.23 -10.37
CA LYS A 13 9.34 12.66 -10.42
C LYS A 13 9.01 12.16 -11.82
N ASN A 14 9.27 12.98 -12.85
CA ASN A 14 9.05 12.59 -14.24
C ASN A 14 9.88 11.37 -14.62
N SER A 15 11.14 11.29 -14.20
CA SER A 15 11.98 10.12 -14.45
C SER A 15 11.41 8.85 -13.82
N LEU A 16 10.90 8.93 -12.57
CA LEU A 16 10.29 7.79 -11.87
C LEU A 16 8.97 7.30 -12.49
N THR A 17 8.23 8.18 -13.15
CA THR A 17 6.91 7.86 -13.73
C THR A 17 6.96 7.57 -15.22
N ASN A 18 8.13 7.56 -15.84
CA ASN A 18 8.30 7.31 -17.27
C ASN A 18 9.33 6.19 -17.53
N ALA A 19 9.30 5.64 -18.75
CA ALA A 19 10.36 4.76 -19.21
C ALA A 19 11.70 5.52 -19.27
N PRO A 20 12.85 4.89 -18.96
CA PRO A 20 13.07 3.46 -18.76
C PRO A 20 12.96 2.98 -17.29
N PHE A 21 12.64 3.86 -16.33
CA PHE A 21 12.59 3.50 -14.91
C PHE A 21 11.29 2.77 -14.52
N LEU A 22 10.16 3.10 -15.16
CA LEU A 22 8.90 2.38 -14.98
C LEU A 22 8.84 1.19 -15.93
N LEU A 23 8.85 -0.03 -15.38
CA LEU A 23 8.77 -1.26 -16.16
C LEU A 23 7.32 -1.55 -16.58
N ILE A 24 7.15 -2.14 -17.76
CA ILE A 24 5.86 -2.68 -18.21
C ILE A 24 5.69 -4.06 -17.56
N PRO A 25 4.53 -4.39 -16.96
CA PRO A 25 4.33 -5.66 -16.28
C PRO A 25 4.37 -6.86 -17.24
N ASP A 26 5.09 -7.91 -16.83
CA ASP A 26 5.04 -9.23 -17.45
C ASP A 26 4.27 -10.20 -16.55
N TRP A 27 3.06 -10.57 -16.95
CA TRP A 27 2.17 -11.43 -16.15
C TRP A 27 2.67 -12.86 -15.96
N LYS A 28 3.74 -13.27 -16.65
CA LYS A 28 4.37 -14.58 -16.49
C LYS A 28 5.40 -14.62 -15.36
N LEU A 29 5.81 -13.46 -14.85
CA LEU A 29 6.84 -13.32 -13.82
C LEU A 29 6.23 -12.90 -12.48
N PRO A 30 6.82 -13.31 -11.35
CA PRO A 30 6.31 -12.94 -10.03
C PRO A 30 6.50 -11.45 -9.75
N PHE A 31 5.55 -10.86 -9.03
CA PHE A 31 5.63 -9.49 -8.52
C PHE A 31 6.26 -9.45 -7.13
N LYS A 32 6.89 -8.32 -6.80
CA LYS A 32 7.38 -7.97 -5.46
C LYS A 32 6.63 -6.76 -4.95
N LEU A 33 5.91 -6.91 -3.84
CA LEU A 33 5.16 -5.81 -3.23
C LEU A 33 5.92 -5.30 -2.00
N TYR A 34 6.35 -4.04 -2.05
CA TYR A 34 6.91 -3.34 -0.90
C TYR A 34 5.82 -2.49 -0.26
N ILE A 35 5.55 -2.70 1.02
CA ILE A 35 4.51 -1.98 1.75
C ILE A 35 5.13 -1.33 2.97
N HIS A 36 4.71 -0.11 3.27
CA HIS A 36 4.99 0.56 4.53
C HIS A 36 3.77 1.38 4.94
N ALA A 37 3.36 1.24 6.19
CA ALA A 37 2.32 2.08 6.79
C ALA A 37 2.92 2.79 7.99
N CYS A 38 2.71 4.09 8.09
CA CYS A 38 3.02 4.87 9.28
C CYS A 38 1.72 5.41 9.90
N GLY A 39 1.82 6.18 10.99
CA GLY A 39 0.64 6.77 11.65
C GLY A 39 -0.17 7.73 10.77
N GLU A 40 0.40 8.24 9.69
CA GLU A 40 -0.19 9.27 8.82
C GLU A 40 -0.61 8.74 7.45
N GLY A 41 -0.01 7.65 6.98
CA GLY A 41 -0.10 7.26 5.58
C GLY A 41 0.30 5.83 5.28
N LEU A 42 -0.23 5.32 4.17
CA LEU A 42 0.15 4.06 3.54
C LEU A 42 0.94 4.37 2.27
N GLY A 43 2.08 3.71 2.12
CA GLY A 43 2.89 3.72 0.92
C GLY A 43 3.14 2.30 0.43
N SER A 44 3.07 2.09 -0.87
CA SER A 44 3.36 0.81 -1.49
C SER A 44 4.03 0.98 -2.85
N ALA A 45 5.00 0.12 -3.15
CA ALA A 45 5.66 0.05 -4.45
C ALA A 45 5.58 -1.38 -4.99
N LEU A 46 4.99 -1.56 -6.16
CA LEU A 46 4.98 -2.83 -6.87
C LEU A 46 6.19 -2.88 -7.80
N HIS A 47 6.99 -3.92 -7.68
CA HIS A 47 8.20 -4.14 -8.47
C HIS A 47 8.14 -5.48 -9.18
N GLN A 48 8.96 -5.62 -10.21
CA GLN A 48 9.18 -6.89 -10.90
C GLN A 48 10.64 -7.02 -11.32
N THR A 49 11.17 -8.25 -11.29
CA THR A 49 12.50 -8.55 -11.84
C THR A 49 12.34 -9.08 -13.26
N GLN A 50 12.92 -8.38 -14.24
CA GLN A 50 12.88 -8.73 -15.66
C GLN A 50 14.30 -8.83 -16.24
N ILE A 51 14.47 -9.56 -17.34
CA ILE A 51 15.76 -9.59 -18.06
C ILE A 51 15.80 -8.42 -19.04
N ILE A 52 16.73 -7.49 -18.82
CA ILE A 52 16.97 -6.34 -19.69
C ILE A 52 18.45 -6.34 -20.04
N ASN A 53 18.78 -6.36 -21.32
CA ASN A 53 20.17 -6.46 -21.81
C ASN A 53 20.93 -7.64 -21.16
N ASP A 54 20.31 -8.82 -21.18
CA ASP A 54 20.83 -10.08 -20.62
C ASP A 54 21.13 -10.06 -19.11
N LYS A 55 20.62 -9.06 -18.38
CA LYS A 55 20.81 -8.94 -16.93
C LYS A 55 19.48 -8.86 -16.20
N PRO A 56 19.35 -9.50 -15.03
CA PRO A 56 18.17 -9.33 -14.19
C PRO A 56 18.17 -7.91 -13.60
N VAL A 57 17.11 -7.17 -13.89
CA VAL A 57 16.86 -5.82 -13.37
C VAL A 57 15.56 -5.84 -12.60
N GLU A 58 15.59 -5.44 -11.33
CA GLU A 58 14.39 -5.15 -10.56
C GLU A 58 14.01 -3.69 -10.75
N GLY A 59 12.80 -3.45 -11.26
CA GLY A 59 12.27 -2.10 -11.44
C GLY A 59 10.84 -1.96 -10.94
N PRO A 60 10.39 -0.72 -10.66
CA PRO A 60 9.03 -0.43 -10.28
C PRO A 60 8.06 -0.60 -11.47
N ILE A 61 6.88 -1.13 -11.18
CA ILE A 61 5.72 -1.23 -12.08
C ILE A 61 4.72 -0.12 -11.75
N CYS A 62 4.45 0.08 -10.45
CA CYS A 62 3.58 1.15 -9.98
C CYS A 62 3.87 1.53 -8.53
N PHE A 63 3.47 2.74 -8.18
CA PHE A 63 3.50 3.25 -6.82
C PHE A 63 2.08 3.62 -6.38
N ILE A 64 1.77 3.32 -5.13
CA ILE A 64 0.49 3.67 -4.49
C ILE A 64 0.82 4.39 -3.19
N SER A 65 0.14 5.51 -2.96
CA SER A 65 0.30 6.30 -1.74
C SER A 65 -1.05 6.91 -1.36
N ARG A 66 -1.36 6.86 -0.06
CA ARG A 66 -2.62 7.40 0.46
C ARG A 66 -2.52 7.76 1.93
N GLN A 67 -3.00 8.93 2.29
CA GLN A 67 -3.21 9.35 3.66
C GLN A 67 -4.24 8.44 4.32
N ILE A 68 -3.88 7.92 5.49
CA ILE A 68 -4.82 7.23 6.34
C ILE A 68 -5.33 8.29 7.31
N LYS A 69 -6.65 8.37 7.54
CA LYS A 69 -7.13 9.19 8.66
C LYS A 69 -6.40 8.72 9.92
N PRO A 70 -5.96 9.62 10.82
CA PRO A 70 -5.43 9.23 12.12
C PRO A 70 -6.50 8.39 12.80
N ALA A 71 -6.31 7.09 12.74
CA ALA A 71 -7.25 6.19 13.30
C ALA A 71 -7.00 6.24 14.81
N GLN A 72 -8.06 6.41 15.59
CA GLN A 72 -8.10 5.90 16.97
C GLN A 72 -7.72 4.39 17.03
N ALA A 73 -7.57 3.73 15.86
CA ALA A 73 -7.10 2.36 15.70
C ALA A 73 -5.59 2.13 15.90
N SER A 74 -4.69 3.13 15.91
CA SER A 74 -3.28 2.85 16.22
C SER A 74 -3.12 2.31 17.65
N GLU A 75 -3.90 2.85 18.59
CA GLU A 75 -3.96 2.38 19.98
C GLU A 75 -4.66 1.02 20.10
N SER A 76 -5.69 0.76 19.27
CA SER A 76 -6.39 -0.53 19.21
C SER A 76 -5.57 -1.64 18.53
N LEU A 77 -4.75 -1.34 17.53
CA LEU A 77 -3.94 -2.33 16.79
C LEU A 77 -2.73 -2.78 17.61
N LEU A 78 -2.11 -1.86 18.35
CA LEU A 78 -0.94 -2.16 19.19
C LEU A 78 -1.31 -2.95 20.46
N ASN A 79 -2.56 -2.87 20.92
CA ASN A 79 -3.06 -3.53 22.14
C ASN A 79 -4.02 -4.72 21.88
N MET A 80 -4.15 -5.19 20.64
CA MET A 80 -5.12 -6.21 20.26
C MET A 80 -4.67 -7.64 20.63
N LYS A 81 -5.36 -8.28 21.58
CA LYS A 81 -5.17 -9.71 21.91
C LYS A 81 -5.85 -10.67 20.94
N THR A 82 -6.87 -10.20 20.21
CA THR A 82 -7.69 -11.01 19.28
C THR A 82 -7.83 -10.31 17.94
N PRO A 83 -7.93 -11.06 16.82
CA PRO A 83 -8.15 -10.47 15.51
C PRO A 83 -9.43 -9.65 15.44
N ASN A 84 -9.31 -8.36 15.12
CA ASN A 84 -10.46 -7.53 14.72
C ASN A 84 -11.22 -8.21 13.57
N ARG A 85 -12.53 -7.99 13.45
CA ARG A 85 -13.35 -8.39 12.27
C ARG A 85 -12.67 -8.02 10.95
N HIS A 86 -12.00 -6.87 10.92
CA HIS A 86 -11.24 -6.42 9.75
C HIS A 86 -10.03 -7.33 9.48
N MET A 87 -9.26 -7.68 10.51
CA MET A 87 -8.13 -8.60 10.35
C MET A 87 -8.58 -10.00 9.93
N LEU A 88 -9.73 -10.50 10.43
CA LEU A 88 -10.28 -11.78 10.00
C LEU A 88 -10.69 -11.77 8.52
N ARG A 89 -11.36 -10.71 8.06
CA ARG A 89 -11.69 -10.56 6.62
C ARG A 89 -10.45 -10.58 5.75
N TRP A 90 -9.39 -9.86 6.17
CA TRP A 90 -8.11 -9.88 5.48
C TRP A 90 -7.43 -11.25 5.54
N GLN A 91 -7.48 -11.94 6.68
CA GLN A 91 -6.94 -13.30 6.80
C GLN A 91 -7.59 -14.23 5.77
N ILE A 92 -8.92 -14.20 5.64
CA ILE A 92 -9.67 -15.00 4.66
C ILE A 92 -9.28 -14.62 3.24
N ALA A 93 -9.30 -13.33 2.88
CA ALA A 93 -8.94 -12.87 1.53
C ALA A 93 -7.49 -13.23 1.16
N ILE A 94 -6.57 -13.18 2.12
CA ILE A 94 -5.17 -13.51 1.89
C ILE A 94 -4.96 -15.03 1.77
N GLN A 95 -5.84 -15.88 2.33
CA GLN A 95 -5.69 -17.34 2.25
C GLN A 95 -5.55 -17.84 0.80
N GLU A 96 -6.31 -17.26 -0.12
CA GLU A 96 -6.29 -17.63 -1.55
C GLU A 96 -4.91 -17.47 -2.19
N TYR A 97 -4.10 -16.54 -1.66
CA TYR A 97 -2.76 -16.23 -2.18
C TYR A 97 -1.64 -16.92 -1.39
N ARG A 98 -1.93 -17.59 -0.26
CA ARG A 98 -0.91 -18.16 0.63
C ARG A 98 -0.02 -19.20 -0.03
N GLY A 99 -0.53 -19.98 -0.99
CA GLY A 99 0.26 -20.99 -1.71
C GLY A 99 1.35 -20.39 -2.61
N ASN A 100 1.18 -19.14 -3.05
CA ASN A 100 2.04 -18.49 -4.04
C ASN A 100 2.69 -17.20 -3.52
N MET A 101 2.48 -16.86 -2.25
CA MET A 101 2.98 -15.64 -1.61
C MET A 101 4.05 -15.95 -0.58
N ASN A 102 5.20 -15.28 -0.69
CA ASN A 102 6.24 -15.30 0.32
C ASN A 102 6.28 -13.94 1.04
N ILE A 103 6.06 -13.93 2.36
CA ILE A 103 6.12 -12.71 3.17
C ILE A 103 7.50 -12.66 3.84
N VAL A 104 8.28 -11.64 3.48
CA VAL A 104 9.62 -11.43 4.02
C VAL A 104 9.65 -10.08 4.76
N HIS A 105 10.06 -10.11 6.03
CA HIS A 105 10.27 -8.88 6.80
C HIS A 105 11.44 -8.08 6.21
N LYS A 106 11.22 -6.77 6.02
CA LYS A 106 12.24 -5.83 5.54
C LYS A 106 12.31 -4.64 6.49
N SER A 107 13.47 -4.43 7.11
CA SER A 107 13.67 -3.32 8.05
C SER A 107 13.39 -1.97 7.36
N GLY A 108 12.81 -1.02 8.11
CA GLY A 108 12.45 0.31 7.59
C GLY A 108 13.60 1.07 6.95
N ILE A 109 14.84 0.88 7.44
CA ILE A 109 16.05 1.48 6.86
C ILE A 109 16.28 1.01 5.40
N ILE A 110 15.88 -0.23 5.11
CA ILE A 110 16.03 -0.87 3.80
C ILE A 110 14.77 -0.67 2.94
N ASN A 111 13.60 -0.44 3.55
CA ASN A 111 12.32 -0.28 2.86
C ASN A 111 12.07 1.17 2.36
N LYS A 112 13.10 1.82 1.84
CA LYS A 112 13.04 3.23 1.39
C LYS A 112 12.00 3.48 0.30
N ASN A 113 11.74 2.48 -0.55
CA ASN A 113 10.80 2.56 -1.67
C ASN A 113 9.37 2.86 -1.22
N ALA A 114 8.93 2.26 -0.11
CA ALA A 114 7.59 2.44 0.44
C ALA A 114 7.56 3.46 1.60
N ASP A 115 8.67 3.62 2.33
CA ASP A 115 8.75 4.56 3.46
C ASP A 115 8.46 6.00 3.04
N GLY A 116 9.10 6.49 1.97
CA GLY A 116 8.87 7.85 1.45
C GLY A 116 7.40 8.09 1.08
N LEU A 117 6.78 7.11 0.40
CA LEU A 117 5.38 7.16 -0.02
C LEU A 117 4.40 7.20 1.16
N SER A 118 4.77 6.59 2.29
CA SER A 118 3.92 6.59 3.49
C SER A 118 4.06 7.86 4.32
N ARG A 119 5.26 8.45 4.39
CA ARG A 119 5.53 9.67 5.18
C ARG A 119 5.04 10.94 4.48
N TRP A 120 5.00 10.93 3.16
CA TRP A 120 4.49 12.03 2.32
C TRP A 120 3.29 11.55 1.53
N ALA A 121 2.30 11.02 2.24
CA ALA A 121 1.21 10.33 1.59
C ALA A 121 0.27 11.29 0.84
N LEU A 122 -0.21 10.85 -0.33
CA LEU A 122 -1.17 11.62 -1.13
C LEU A 122 -2.53 11.68 -0.44
N ALA A 123 -3.26 12.78 -0.61
CA ALA A 123 -4.58 12.95 0.00
C ALA A 123 -5.55 11.83 -0.43
N ASN A 124 -6.45 11.43 0.48
CA ASN A 124 -7.50 10.47 0.19
C ASN A 124 -8.70 11.17 -0.47
N THR A 125 -8.51 11.66 -1.69
CA THR A 125 -9.55 12.30 -2.52
C THR A 125 -9.88 11.44 -3.73
N PRO A 126 -11.07 11.58 -4.37
CA PRO A 126 -11.47 10.75 -5.52
C PRO A 126 -10.50 10.80 -6.72
N GLU A 127 -9.68 11.83 -6.82
CA GLU A 127 -8.64 11.96 -7.86
C GLU A 127 -7.44 11.04 -7.61
N ASN A 128 -7.25 10.56 -6.38
CA ASN A 128 -6.21 9.59 -6.05
C ASN A 128 -6.68 8.18 -6.48
N PRO A 129 -5.94 7.45 -7.34
CA PRO A 129 -6.30 6.08 -7.73
C PRO A 129 -6.37 5.10 -6.55
N ALA A 130 -5.70 5.43 -5.44
CA ALA A 130 -5.74 4.66 -4.20
C ALA A 130 -6.96 4.97 -3.33
N TRP A 131 -7.83 5.89 -3.75
CA TRP A 131 -8.94 6.40 -2.96
C TRP A 131 -9.84 5.29 -2.46
N VAL A 132 -10.28 5.48 -1.22
CA VAL A 132 -11.26 4.61 -0.59
C VAL A 132 -12.22 5.50 0.18
N PRO A 133 -13.55 5.34 -0.02
CA PRO A 133 -14.54 6.11 0.69
C PRO A 133 -14.39 5.90 2.19
N HIS A 134 -14.71 6.95 2.94
CA HIS A 134 -14.79 6.83 4.39
C HIS A 134 -16.08 6.12 4.75
N GLU A 135 -15.99 4.86 5.15
CA GLU A 135 -17.11 4.20 5.81
C GLU A 135 -17.28 4.80 7.21
N GLU A 136 -18.26 5.69 7.37
CA GLU A 136 -18.79 5.97 8.70
C GLU A 136 -19.55 4.73 9.14
N HIS A 137 -18.95 3.95 10.05
CA HIS A 137 -19.64 2.84 10.67
C HIS A 137 -20.72 3.38 11.63
N HIS A 138 -21.86 3.82 11.10
CA HIS A 138 -23.08 3.92 11.87
C HIS A 138 -23.55 2.49 12.15
N ILE A 139 -23.32 2.03 13.37
CA ILE A 139 -23.90 0.79 13.86
C ILE A 139 -25.37 1.13 14.17
N GLU A 140 -26.24 1.12 13.16
CA GLU A 140 -27.67 0.99 13.45
C GLU A 140 -27.86 -0.41 14.05
N GLY A 141 -28.45 -0.45 15.25
CA GLY A 141 -28.56 -1.66 16.06
C GLY A 141 -29.11 -2.83 15.27
N ILE A 142 -28.50 -4.01 15.42
CA ILE A 142 -29.03 -5.26 14.87
C ILE A 142 -30.30 -5.60 15.68
N PHE A 143 -31.47 -5.40 15.08
CA PHE A 143 -32.71 -5.96 15.61
C PHE A 143 -32.76 -7.45 15.28
N VAL A 144 -32.47 -8.29 16.27
CA VAL A 144 -32.73 -9.72 16.18
C VAL A 144 -34.16 -9.96 16.70
N THR A 145 -35.11 -10.13 15.79
CA THR A 145 -36.43 -10.64 16.16
C THR A 145 -36.33 -12.14 16.37
N VAL A 146 -36.34 -12.58 17.63
CA VAL A 146 -36.54 -13.99 17.97
C VAL A 146 -38.02 -14.28 17.74
N ILE A 147 -38.34 -14.98 16.65
CA ILE A 147 -39.67 -15.54 16.45
C ILE A 147 -39.69 -16.85 17.24
N GLY A 148 -40.22 -16.80 18.46
CA GLY A 148 -40.45 -18.00 19.25
C GLY A 148 -41.54 -18.86 18.62
N THR A 149 -41.28 -20.16 18.53
CA THR A 149 -42.29 -21.22 18.31
C THR A 149 -42.88 -21.66 19.64
#